data_AF-A0A8T4ESI8-F1
#
_entry.id   AF-A0A8T4ESI8-F1
#
_cell.length_a   1.000
_cell.length_b   1.000
_cell.length_c   1.000
_cell.angle_alpha   90.00
_cell.angle_beta   90.00
_cell.angle_gamma   90.00
#
_symmetry.space_group_name_H-M   'P 1'
#
loop_
_entity.id
_entity.type
_entity.pdbx_description
1 polymer ?
#
loop_
_entity_poly.entity_id
_entity_poly.type
_entity_poly.pdbx_seq_one_letter_code
_entity_poly.pdbx_strand_id
1 'polypeptide(L)'
;MNVKEISKYYQPIDYSKWDSSGKGKNILPKLEDTIYSIKEMDEKNPFEGELWRAALPFQDKRDDKGHAEITAYFGLRLLRFHPEATREIMMPSIILHDIGWSQLAEEERALFADYKIRKIYEPILRDRHQVLGRELAEKILKSLDYAGRINEAGWNGEKYQNHILEIISQHDTRPGFFSLSDFGVNDGLMRDADKLWRVTYIGMMTEVERSKMSDKPKTLEEEAEKTTKSFQKPGFLYSPISAEMARIELENALSYHKVKR
;
A
#
# COMPACT_ATOMS: atom_id res chain seq x y z
N MET A 1 14.83 6.23 -17.26
CA MET A 1 15.50 7.12 -16.27
C MET A 1 16.59 6.33 -15.57
N ASN A 2 17.73 6.94 -15.24
CA ASN A 2 18.79 6.26 -14.48
C ASN A 2 18.37 6.15 -13.00
N VAL A 3 18.41 4.95 -12.42
CA VAL A 3 18.06 4.69 -11.01
C VAL A 3 18.81 5.62 -10.06
N LYS A 4 20.07 5.98 -10.40
CA LYS A 4 20.90 6.90 -9.61
C LYS A 4 20.38 8.34 -9.55
N GLU A 5 19.41 8.70 -10.39
CA GLU A 5 18.84 10.05 -10.41
C GLU A 5 17.49 10.15 -9.69
N ILE A 6 16.93 9.04 -9.21
CA ILE A 6 15.65 9.04 -8.48
C ILE A 6 15.73 9.95 -7.27
N SER A 7 16.85 10.00 -6.55
CA SER A 7 17.05 10.88 -5.41
C SER A 7 16.89 12.38 -5.72
N LYS A 8 16.97 12.78 -7.00
CA LYS A 8 16.71 14.15 -7.46
C LYS A 8 15.21 14.45 -7.66
N TYR A 9 14.40 13.42 -7.91
CA TYR A 9 13.00 13.54 -8.32
C TYR A 9 11.99 12.94 -7.32
N TYR A 10 12.46 12.04 -6.45
CA TYR A 10 11.70 11.48 -5.35
C TYR A 10 11.95 12.30 -4.10
N GLN A 11 10.90 12.96 -3.62
CA GLN A 11 10.92 13.62 -2.32
C GLN A 11 10.46 12.62 -1.26
N PRO A 12 11.25 12.39 -0.21
CA PRO A 12 10.86 11.50 0.87
C PRO A 12 9.75 12.10 1.74
N ILE A 13 9.06 11.25 2.50
CA ILE A 13 7.99 11.65 3.41
C ILE A 13 8.52 12.61 4.48
N ASP A 14 7.87 13.75 4.65
CA ASP A 14 8.17 14.69 5.72
C ASP A 14 7.49 14.25 7.03
N TYR A 15 8.15 13.38 7.79
CA TYR A 15 7.62 12.86 9.07
C TYR A 15 7.43 13.94 10.15
N SER A 16 8.02 15.14 9.99
CA SER A 16 7.83 16.24 10.95
C SER A 16 6.41 16.82 10.91
N LYS A 17 5.72 16.67 9.79
CA LYS A 17 4.34 17.10 9.59
C LYS A 17 3.32 16.02 9.95
N TRP A 18 3.78 14.87 10.41
CA TRP A 18 2.94 13.71 10.70
C TRP A 18 2.62 13.63 12.21
N ASP A 19 1.34 13.49 12.58
CA ASP A 19 0.94 13.26 13.97
C ASP A 19 1.25 11.81 14.38
N SER A 20 2.24 11.65 15.26
CA SER A 20 2.75 10.35 15.72
C SER A 20 2.19 9.90 17.08
N SER A 21 1.12 10.54 17.59
CA SER A 21 0.56 10.28 18.93
C SER A 21 -0.27 8.99 19.08
N GLY A 22 -0.47 8.22 17.99
CA GLY A 22 -0.77 6.78 18.08
C GLY A 22 -2.13 6.35 18.68
N LYS A 23 -3.08 7.26 18.96
CA LYS A 23 -4.44 6.88 19.40
C LYS A 23 -5.47 7.27 18.34
N GLY A 24 -5.43 6.52 17.24
CA GLY A 24 -6.17 6.83 16.04
C GLY A 24 -7.65 7.15 16.24
N LYS A 25 -8.02 8.34 15.79
CA LYS A 25 -9.20 8.62 14.95
C LYS A 25 -9.03 9.90 14.10
N ASN A 26 -7.82 10.46 14.00
CA ASN A 26 -7.40 11.55 13.13
C ASN A 26 -5.86 11.54 13.12
N ILE A 27 -5.24 10.75 12.24
CA ILE A 27 -3.76 10.64 12.18
C ILE A 27 -3.13 11.74 11.33
N LEU A 28 -3.94 12.68 10.84
CA LEU A 28 -3.45 13.91 10.22
C LEU A 28 -4.35 15.10 10.64
N PRO A 29 -3.78 16.31 10.79
CA PRO A 29 -4.56 17.53 10.88
C PRO A 29 -5.42 17.62 9.63
N LYS A 30 -6.71 17.95 9.81
CA LYS A 30 -7.74 18.27 8.80
C LYS A 30 -7.35 17.89 7.35
N LEU A 31 -8.11 16.96 6.77
CA LEU A 31 -8.10 16.42 5.39
C LEU A 31 -7.63 17.34 4.23
N GLU A 32 -7.54 18.64 4.46
CA GLU A 32 -7.28 19.72 3.52
C GLU A 32 -5.77 19.98 3.29
N ASP A 33 -4.87 19.63 4.23
CA ASP A 33 -3.47 20.11 4.18
C ASP A 33 -2.37 19.02 4.09
N THR A 34 -2.67 17.74 4.31
CA THR A 34 -1.63 16.71 4.45
C THR A 34 -1.56 15.68 3.34
N ILE A 35 -2.51 15.67 2.40
CA ILE A 35 -2.58 14.59 1.44
C ILE A 35 -2.30 15.11 0.03
N TYR A 36 -1.01 15.15 -0.32
CA TYR A 36 -0.59 15.26 -1.70
C TYR A 36 -1.23 14.15 -2.56
N SER A 37 -1.64 12.99 -2.02
CA SER A 37 -2.34 11.95 -2.80
C SER A 37 -3.83 12.22 -3.04
N ILE A 38 -4.67 12.47 -2.03
CA ILE A 38 -6.12 12.71 -2.23
C ILE A 38 -6.37 14.01 -2.96
N LYS A 39 -5.69 15.11 -2.62
CA LYS A 39 -5.82 16.36 -3.37
C LYS A 39 -5.37 16.17 -4.82
N GLU A 40 -4.26 15.48 -5.06
CA GLU A 40 -3.83 15.13 -6.43
C GLU A 40 -4.79 14.17 -7.13
N MET A 41 -5.41 13.23 -6.42
CA MET A 41 -6.45 12.34 -6.94
C MET A 41 -7.69 13.15 -7.32
N ASP A 42 -8.26 13.94 -6.42
CA ASP A 42 -9.43 14.80 -6.69
C ASP A 42 -9.16 15.83 -7.80
N GLU A 43 -7.97 16.45 -7.82
CA GLU A 43 -7.61 17.47 -8.83
C GLU A 43 -7.29 16.88 -10.21
N LYS A 44 -6.64 15.71 -10.27
CA LYS A 44 -6.21 15.11 -11.55
C LYS A 44 -7.16 14.04 -12.08
N ASN A 45 -7.90 13.37 -11.21
CA ASN A 45 -8.83 12.30 -11.55
C ASN A 45 -9.97 12.18 -10.50
N PRO A 46 -11.07 12.96 -10.65
CA PRO A 46 -12.19 12.97 -9.70
C PRO A 46 -12.76 11.58 -9.35
N PHE A 47 -12.64 10.61 -10.27
CA PHE A 47 -13.04 9.23 -10.02
C PHE A 47 -12.20 8.56 -8.93
N GLU A 48 -10.88 8.78 -8.91
CA GLU A 48 -10.00 8.22 -7.87
C GLU A 48 -10.39 8.74 -6.49
N GLY A 49 -10.81 10.00 -6.39
CA GLY A 49 -11.36 10.57 -5.16
C GLY A 49 -12.70 9.95 -4.74
N GLU A 50 -13.62 9.73 -5.68
CA GLU A 50 -14.88 9.02 -5.41
C GLU A 50 -14.63 7.59 -4.91
N LEU A 51 -13.71 6.88 -5.59
CA LEU A 51 -13.31 5.53 -5.22
C LEU A 51 -12.67 5.50 -3.84
N TRP A 52 -11.78 6.45 -3.54
CA TRP A 52 -11.16 6.59 -2.23
C TRP A 52 -12.22 6.74 -1.12
N ARG A 53 -13.18 7.65 -1.31
CA ARG A 53 -14.26 7.88 -0.35
C ARG A 53 -15.13 6.63 -0.15
N ALA A 54 -15.41 5.88 -1.22
CA ALA A 54 -16.15 4.63 -1.14
C ALA A 54 -15.38 3.51 -0.40
N ALA A 55 -14.05 3.48 -0.52
CA ALA A 55 -13.19 2.50 0.14
C ALA A 55 -12.90 2.83 1.61
N LEU A 56 -12.91 4.11 1.98
CA LEU A 56 -12.50 4.62 3.30
C LEU A 56 -13.10 3.85 4.51
N PRO A 57 -14.38 3.46 4.54
CA PRO A 57 -14.94 2.69 5.66
C PRO A 57 -14.25 1.33 5.89
N PHE A 58 -13.64 0.78 4.85
CA PHE A 58 -13.09 -0.58 4.79
C PHE A 58 -11.56 -0.63 4.85
N GLN A 59 -10.88 0.51 4.75
CA GLN A 59 -9.42 0.60 4.78
C GLN A 59 -8.85 0.50 6.21
N ASP A 60 -7.55 0.19 6.29
CA ASP A 60 -6.72 0.19 7.50
C ASP A 60 -7.29 -0.63 8.68
N LYS A 61 -7.88 -1.80 8.38
CA LYS A 61 -8.50 -2.67 9.40
C LYS A 61 -7.54 -3.70 9.98
N ARG A 62 -6.28 -3.76 9.55
CA ARG A 62 -5.27 -4.73 10.01
C ARG A 62 -4.27 -4.10 10.99
N ASP A 63 -4.77 -3.25 11.89
CA ASP A 63 -3.97 -2.50 12.87
C ASP A 63 -2.72 -1.83 12.24
N ASP A 64 -2.95 -1.20 11.08
CA ASP A 64 -1.94 -0.63 10.19
C ASP A 64 -2.38 0.75 9.71
N LYS A 65 -2.90 1.57 10.64
CA LYS A 65 -3.44 2.90 10.34
C LYS A 65 -2.47 3.74 9.48
N GLY A 66 -2.99 4.32 8.41
CA GLY A 66 -2.23 5.08 7.41
C GLY A 66 -1.66 4.22 6.27
N HIS A 67 -1.86 2.90 6.28
CA HIS A 67 -1.39 1.99 5.24
C HIS A 67 -1.94 2.33 3.86
N ALA A 68 -3.26 2.50 3.74
CA ALA A 68 -3.88 2.83 2.46
C ALA A 68 -3.32 4.13 1.87
N GLU A 69 -3.13 5.15 2.71
CA GLU A 69 -2.70 6.48 2.27
C GLU A 69 -1.23 6.49 1.83
N ILE A 70 -0.36 5.87 2.61
CA ILE A 70 1.06 5.74 2.29
C ILE A 70 1.25 4.88 1.03
N THR A 71 0.46 3.82 0.89
CA THR A 71 0.49 2.99 -0.33
C THR A 71 0.06 3.80 -1.55
N ALA A 72 -1.01 4.60 -1.45
CA ALA A 72 -1.44 5.52 -2.51
C ALA A 72 -0.38 6.60 -2.82
N TYR A 73 0.27 7.14 -1.79
CA TYR A 73 1.40 8.07 -1.91
C TYR A 73 2.54 7.48 -2.75
N PHE A 74 2.91 6.22 -2.52
CA PHE A 74 3.94 5.55 -3.32
C PHE A 74 3.44 5.26 -4.74
N GLY A 75 2.19 4.80 -4.87
CA GLY A 75 1.57 4.52 -6.17
C GLY A 75 1.63 5.69 -7.14
N LEU A 76 1.17 6.87 -6.71
CA LEU A 76 1.21 8.10 -7.52
C LEU A 76 2.63 8.47 -7.95
N ARG A 77 3.63 8.24 -7.09
CA ARG A 77 5.02 8.54 -7.41
C ARG A 77 5.59 7.55 -8.40
N LEU A 78 5.33 6.26 -8.21
CA LEU A 78 5.76 5.20 -9.11
C LEU A 78 5.21 5.42 -10.52
N LEU A 79 3.95 5.86 -10.66
CA LEU A 79 3.35 6.22 -11.96
C LEU A 79 4.14 7.30 -12.72
N ARG A 80 4.82 8.24 -12.02
CA ARG A 80 5.65 9.27 -12.67
C ARG A 80 6.94 8.69 -13.28
N PHE A 81 7.39 7.55 -12.77
CA PHE A 81 8.60 6.88 -13.23
C PHE A 81 8.33 5.72 -14.17
N HIS A 82 7.07 5.27 -14.24
CA HIS A 82 6.61 4.12 -15.01
C HIS A 82 5.43 4.54 -15.92
N PRO A 83 5.69 5.31 -17.00
CA PRO A 83 4.65 5.76 -17.92
C PRO A 83 3.97 4.60 -18.67
N GLU A 84 4.57 3.41 -18.69
CA GLU A 84 3.98 2.19 -19.21
C GLU A 84 2.86 1.61 -18.33
N ALA A 85 2.77 2.05 -17.07
CA ALA A 85 1.73 1.60 -16.14
C ALA A 85 0.40 2.30 -16.43
N THR A 86 -0.69 1.54 -16.41
CA THR A 86 -2.05 2.05 -16.62
C THR A 86 -2.59 2.57 -15.30
N ARG A 87 -2.67 3.90 -15.15
CA ARG A 87 -3.14 4.56 -13.93
C ARG A 87 -4.53 4.08 -13.52
N GLU A 88 -5.41 3.90 -14.50
CA GLU A 88 -6.80 3.48 -14.34
C GLU A 88 -6.92 2.06 -13.78
N ILE A 89 -5.86 1.25 -13.81
CA ILE A 89 -5.81 -0.07 -13.16
C ILE A 89 -4.99 0.01 -11.86
N MET A 90 -3.83 0.66 -11.90
CA MET A 90 -2.89 0.69 -10.78
C MET A 90 -3.48 1.40 -9.56
N MET A 91 -4.06 2.60 -9.72
CA MET A 91 -4.60 3.35 -8.58
C MET A 91 -5.83 2.68 -7.97
N PRO A 92 -6.84 2.22 -8.73
CA PRO A 92 -7.93 1.44 -8.15
C PRO A 92 -7.48 0.17 -7.44
N SER A 93 -6.48 -0.53 -8.00
CA SER A 93 -5.91 -1.71 -7.33
C SER A 93 -5.27 -1.34 -5.99
N ILE A 94 -4.52 -0.24 -5.93
CA ILE A 94 -3.92 0.26 -4.68
C ILE A 94 -4.98 0.64 -3.65
N ILE A 95 -6.00 1.39 -4.06
CA ILE A 95 -7.06 1.89 -3.16
C ILE A 95 -7.84 0.73 -2.53
N LEU A 96 -8.03 -0.35 -3.28
CA LEU A 96 -8.91 -1.46 -2.91
C LEU A 96 -8.19 -2.72 -2.41
N HIS A 97 -6.87 -2.87 -2.56
CA HIS A 97 -6.20 -4.17 -2.31
C HIS A 97 -6.45 -4.79 -0.92
N ASP A 98 -6.39 -3.98 0.12
CA ASP A 98 -6.43 -4.43 1.51
C ASP A 98 -7.81 -4.27 2.18
N ILE A 99 -8.86 -3.86 1.44
CA ILE A 99 -10.20 -3.64 2.03
C ILE A 99 -10.84 -4.94 2.54
N GLY A 100 -10.36 -6.10 2.08
CA GLY A 100 -10.86 -7.41 2.52
C GLY A 100 -10.63 -7.68 4.01
N TRP A 101 -9.66 -7.04 4.65
CA TRP A 101 -9.45 -7.15 6.10
C TRP A 101 -10.67 -6.67 6.91
N SER A 102 -11.45 -5.73 6.35
CA SER A 102 -12.69 -5.26 6.97
C SER A 102 -13.79 -6.32 7.02
N GLN A 103 -13.71 -7.34 6.16
CA GLN A 103 -14.73 -8.38 6.03
C GLN A 103 -14.45 -9.59 6.92
N LEU A 104 -13.26 -9.69 7.51
CA LEU A 104 -12.94 -10.70 8.53
C LEU A 104 -13.64 -10.38 9.85
N ALA A 105 -13.91 -11.40 10.65
CA ALA A 105 -14.41 -11.20 12.01
C ALA A 105 -13.34 -10.54 12.90
N GLU A 106 -13.76 -9.92 14.00
CA GLU A 106 -12.82 -9.23 14.91
C GLU A 106 -11.83 -10.22 15.53
N GLU A 107 -12.31 -11.41 15.89
CA GLU A 107 -11.52 -12.49 16.44
C GLU A 107 -10.45 -12.96 15.45
N GLU A 108 -10.78 -13.02 14.17
CA GLU A 108 -9.85 -13.41 13.10
C GLU A 108 -8.75 -12.37 12.91
N ARG A 109 -9.11 -11.08 12.95
CA ARG A 109 -8.12 -10.00 12.92
C ARG A 109 -7.23 -10.02 14.15
N ALA A 110 -7.76 -10.35 15.33
CA ALA A 110 -6.97 -10.48 16.55
C ALA A 110 -5.92 -11.59 16.45
N LEU A 111 -6.21 -12.72 15.77
CA LEU A 111 -5.22 -13.77 15.49
C LEU A 111 -4.07 -13.27 14.62
N PHE A 112 -4.34 -12.33 13.69
CA PHE A 112 -3.29 -11.70 12.89
C PHE A 112 -2.45 -10.71 13.71
N ALA A 113 -3.07 -10.01 14.66
CA ALA A 113 -2.39 -9.03 15.52
C ALA A 113 -1.47 -9.69 16.58
N ASP A 114 -1.80 -10.91 17.03
CA ASP A 114 -1.00 -11.63 18.02
C ASP A 114 0.32 -12.12 17.42
N TYR A 115 1.42 -11.44 17.78
CA TYR A 115 2.76 -11.72 17.29
C TYR A 115 3.24 -13.17 17.50
N LYS A 116 2.76 -13.86 18.56
CA LYS A 116 3.22 -15.21 18.91
C LYS A 116 2.61 -16.26 17.99
N ILE A 117 1.34 -16.11 17.64
CA ILE A 117 0.58 -17.08 16.84
C ILE A 117 0.34 -16.63 15.40
N ARG A 118 0.59 -15.35 15.06
CA ARG A 118 0.37 -14.77 13.72
C ARG A 118 0.88 -15.67 12.61
N LYS A 119 2.11 -16.21 12.73
CA LYS A 119 2.72 -17.06 11.69
C LYS A 119 1.90 -18.31 11.35
N ILE A 120 1.08 -18.80 12.28
CA ILE A 120 0.24 -19.99 12.09
C ILE A 120 -0.98 -19.63 11.22
N TYR A 121 -1.61 -18.48 11.51
CA TYR A 121 -2.88 -18.08 10.87
C TYR A 121 -2.69 -17.17 9.65
N GLU A 122 -1.56 -16.47 9.56
CA GLU A 122 -1.27 -15.49 8.50
C GLU A 122 -1.51 -16.03 7.10
N PRO A 123 -1.07 -17.25 6.70
CA PRO A 123 -1.36 -17.76 5.36
C PRO A 123 -2.87 -17.85 5.03
N ILE A 124 -3.67 -18.34 5.99
CA ILE A 124 -5.12 -18.54 5.81
C ILE A 124 -5.85 -17.21 5.81
N LEU A 125 -5.48 -16.29 6.71
CA LEU A 125 -6.09 -14.97 6.78
C LEU A 125 -5.71 -14.11 5.58
N ARG A 126 -4.52 -14.32 5.00
CA ARG A 126 -4.11 -13.68 3.75
C ARG A 126 -4.99 -14.11 2.60
N ASP A 127 -5.15 -15.41 2.39
CA ASP A 127 -6.04 -15.93 1.35
C ASP A 127 -7.48 -15.41 1.49
N ARG A 128 -8.02 -15.44 2.71
CA ARG A 128 -9.39 -14.99 2.97
C ARG A 128 -9.61 -13.51 2.73
N HIS A 129 -8.69 -12.62 3.13
CA HIS A 129 -8.88 -11.20 2.85
C HIS A 129 -8.84 -10.93 1.34
N GLN A 130 -8.10 -11.71 0.55
CA GLN A 130 -8.03 -11.49 -0.90
C GLN A 130 -9.33 -11.88 -1.59
N VAL A 131 -9.93 -13.01 -1.17
CA VAL A 131 -11.24 -13.45 -1.66
C VAL A 131 -12.31 -12.40 -1.31
N LEU A 132 -12.41 -12.04 -0.03
CA LEU A 132 -13.40 -11.07 0.43
C LEU A 132 -13.15 -9.66 -0.12
N GLY A 133 -11.88 -9.28 -0.26
CA GLY A 133 -11.45 -8.01 -0.83
C GLY A 133 -11.83 -7.90 -2.30
N ARG A 134 -11.65 -8.97 -3.09
CA ARG A 134 -12.10 -9.03 -4.48
C ARG A 134 -13.62 -8.83 -4.58
N GLU A 135 -14.40 -9.55 -3.78
CA GLU A 135 -15.87 -9.45 -3.81
C GLU A 135 -16.34 -8.03 -3.43
N LEU A 136 -15.72 -7.41 -2.42
CA LEU A 136 -16.05 -6.05 -2.01
C LEU A 136 -15.60 -5.03 -3.06
N ALA A 137 -14.42 -5.19 -3.64
CA ALA A 137 -13.92 -4.33 -4.71
C ALA A 137 -14.83 -4.36 -5.93
N GLU A 138 -15.31 -5.54 -6.34
CA GLU A 138 -16.26 -5.68 -7.45
C GLU A 138 -17.56 -4.91 -7.19
N LYS A 139 -18.11 -5.01 -5.97
CA LYS A 139 -19.31 -4.25 -5.56
C LYS A 139 -19.07 -2.74 -5.63
N ILE A 140 -17.94 -2.26 -5.12
CA ILE A 140 -17.59 -0.84 -5.13
C ILE A 140 -17.41 -0.33 -6.57
N LEU A 141 -16.61 -1.03 -7.39
CA LEU A 141 -16.37 -0.64 -8.79
C LEU A 141 -17.67 -0.60 -9.60
N LYS A 142 -18.55 -1.58 -9.41
CA LYS A 142 -19.88 -1.60 -10.04
C LYS A 142 -20.76 -0.45 -9.56
N SER A 143 -20.75 -0.13 -8.26
CA SER A 143 -21.58 0.95 -7.71
C SER A 143 -21.20 2.34 -8.22
N LEU A 144 -19.96 2.51 -8.68
CA LEU A 144 -19.43 3.75 -9.24
C LEU A 144 -19.44 3.78 -10.78
N ASP A 145 -19.98 2.74 -11.41
CA ASP A 145 -19.97 2.52 -12.87
C ASP A 145 -18.56 2.63 -13.48
N TYR A 146 -17.56 2.01 -12.83
CA TYR A 146 -16.17 2.09 -13.27
C TYR A 146 -16.01 1.64 -14.74
N ALA A 147 -16.55 0.47 -15.10
CA ALA A 147 -16.43 -0.05 -16.46
C ALA A 147 -17.09 0.89 -17.49
N GLY A 148 -18.27 1.44 -17.21
CA GLY A 148 -18.94 2.42 -18.06
C GLY A 148 -18.09 3.65 -18.31
N ARG A 149 -17.53 4.25 -17.25
CA ARG A 149 -16.66 5.43 -17.35
C ARG A 149 -15.38 5.17 -18.16
N ILE A 150 -14.79 3.99 -18.01
CA ILE A 150 -13.60 3.61 -18.80
C ILE A 150 -13.98 3.39 -20.27
N ASN A 151 -15.16 2.83 -20.55
CA ASN A 151 -15.69 2.70 -21.90
C ASN A 151 -15.96 4.07 -22.56
N GLU A 152 -16.49 5.04 -21.81
CA GLU A 152 -16.69 6.42 -22.27
C GLU A 152 -15.36 7.12 -22.63
N ALA A 153 -14.29 6.79 -21.92
CA ALA A 153 -12.94 7.27 -22.21
C ALA A 153 -12.27 6.56 -23.41
N GLY A 154 -12.96 5.61 -24.07
CA GLY A 154 -12.48 4.91 -25.28
C GLY A 154 -11.65 3.66 -25.00
N TRP A 155 -11.65 3.16 -23.76
CA TRP A 155 -10.93 1.95 -23.37
C TRP A 155 -11.89 0.78 -23.13
N ASN A 156 -11.35 -0.39 -22.75
CA ASN A 156 -12.16 -1.57 -22.42
C ASN A 156 -12.31 -1.67 -20.90
N GLY A 157 -13.42 -1.16 -20.38
CA GLY A 157 -13.72 -1.07 -18.95
C GLY A 157 -13.85 -2.41 -18.27
N GLU A 158 -14.47 -3.39 -18.93
CA GLU A 158 -14.60 -4.75 -18.41
C GLU A 158 -13.22 -5.42 -18.27
N LYS A 159 -12.35 -5.24 -19.26
CA LYS A 159 -10.97 -5.73 -19.22
C LYS A 159 -10.21 -5.10 -18.04
N TYR A 160 -10.30 -3.78 -17.88
CA TYR A 160 -9.59 -3.07 -16.81
C TYR A 160 -10.11 -3.48 -15.43
N GLN A 161 -11.43 -3.58 -15.27
CA GLN A 161 -12.05 -4.03 -14.03
C GLN A 161 -11.60 -5.45 -13.67
N ASN A 162 -11.59 -6.36 -14.65
CA ASN A 162 -11.14 -7.73 -14.43
C ASN A 162 -9.68 -7.78 -13.97
N HIS A 163 -8.79 -6.95 -14.54
CA HIS A 163 -7.41 -6.88 -14.08
C HIS A 163 -7.25 -6.31 -12.67
N ILE A 164 -8.06 -5.31 -12.29
CA ILE A 164 -8.07 -4.82 -10.90
C ILE A 164 -8.45 -5.95 -9.95
N LEU A 165 -9.55 -6.65 -10.23
CA LEU A 165 -10.03 -7.76 -9.40
C LEU A 165 -9.03 -8.92 -9.35
N GLU A 166 -8.40 -9.22 -10.48
CA GLU A 166 -7.35 -10.23 -10.58
C GLU A 166 -6.14 -9.85 -9.72
N ILE A 167 -5.66 -8.61 -9.75
CA ILE A 167 -4.57 -8.12 -8.89
C ILE A 167 -4.95 -8.30 -7.41
N ILE A 168 -6.12 -7.80 -6.99
CA ILE A 168 -6.57 -7.82 -5.59
C ILE A 168 -6.64 -9.26 -5.06
N SER A 169 -7.20 -10.18 -5.84
CA SER A 169 -7.40 -11.57 -5.43
C SER A 169 -6.13 -12.37 -5.14
N GLN A 170 -4.94 -11.86 -5.48
CA GLN A 170 -3.71 -12.63 -5.38
C GLN A 170 -2.43 -11.79 -5.10
N HIS A 171 -2.55 -10.49 -4.84
CA HIS A 171 -1.42 -9.60 -4.54
C HIS A 171 -0.50 -10.07 -3.38
N ASP A 172 -1.07 -10.72 -2.37
CA ASP A 172 -0.40 -11.10 -1.13
C ASP A 172 0.14 -12.53 -1.18
N THR A 173 -0.63 -13.49 -1.68
CA THR A 173 -0.31 -14.93 -1.66
C THR A 173 0.45 -15.43 -2.88
N ARG A 174 0.29 -14.81 -4.06
CA ARG A 174 0.94 -15.32 -5.28
C ARG A 174 2.46 -15.12 -5.26
N PRO A 175 3.25 -16.18 -5.55
CA PRO A 175 4.68 -16.04 -5.78
C PRO A 175 4.96 -15.33 -7.11
N GLY A 176 5.88 -14.36 -7.09
CA GLY A 176 6.25 -13.60 -8.29
C GLY A 176 5.14 -12.69 -8.81
N PHE A 177 5.45 -11.92 -9.85
CA PHE A 177 4.54 -10.97 -10.49
C PHE A 177 3.83 -11.62 -11.68
N PHE A 178 2.75 -11.02 -12.17
CA PHE A 178 2.18 -11.46 -13.43
C PHE A 178 3.24 -11.43 -14.53
N SER A 179 3.32 -12.50 -15.32
CA SER A 179 4.08 -12.48 -16.57
C SER A 179 3.53 -11.40 -17.51
N LEU A 180 4.31 -11.05 -18.53
CA LEU A 180 4.15 -10.04 -19.61
C LEU A 180 2.77 -9.92 -20.30
N SER A 181 1.67 -9.94 -19.55
CA SER A 181 0.37 -9.44 -19.96
C SER A 181 0.43 -7.92 -20.02
N ASP A 182 -0.48 -7.31 -20.78
CA ASP A 182 -0.58 -5.85 -20.96
C ASP A 182 -0.56 -5.05 -19.62
N PHE A 183 -0.86 -5.69 -18.49
CA PHE A 183 -0.99 -5.05 -17.18
C PHE A 183 -0.11 -5.67 -16.08
N GLY A 184 0.86 -6.54 -16.43
CA GLY A 184 1.76 -7.13 -15.44
C GLY A 184 2.59 -6.09 -14.67
N VAL A 185 2.87 -4.95 -15.30
CA VAL A 185 3.49 -3.79 -14.63
C VAL A 185 2.62 -3.20 -13.52
N ASN A 186 1.29 -3.17 -13.69
CA ASN A 186 0.39 -2.61 -12.68
C ASN A 186 0.36 -3.50 -11.43
N ASP A 187 0.36 -4.82 -11.60
CA ASP A 187 0.52 -5.78 -10.50
C ASP A 187 1.85 -5.57 -9.76
N GLY A 188 2.95 -5.50 -10.52
CA GLY A 188 4.28 -5.27 -9.98
C GLY A 188 4.39 -4.02 -9.14
N LEU A 189 3.96 -2.89 -9.70
CA LEU A 189 4.08 -1.59 -9.04
C LEU A 189 3.07 -1.39 -7.91
N MET A 190 1.87 -1.97 -7.99
CA MET A 190 0.92 -1.98 -6.88
C MET A 190 1.54 -2.68 -5.67
N ARG A 191 2.12 -3.86 -5.87
CA ARG A 191 2.76 -4.64 -4.79
C ARG A 191 4.04 -3.98 -4.29
N ASP A 192 4.75 -3.26 -5.14
CA ASP A 192 5.88 -2.44 -4.69
C ASP A 192 5.41 -1.29 -3.80
N ALA A 193 4.32 -0.61 -4.15
CA ALA A 193 3.75 0.45 -3.33
C ALA A 193 3.32 -0.08 -1.94
N ASP A 194 2.66 -1.25 -1.89
CA ASP A 194 2.27 -1.92 -0.65
C ASP A 194 3.50 -2.27 0.20
N LYS A 195 4.55 -2.84 -0.41
CA LYS A 195 5.79 -3.16 0.31
C LYS A 195 6.52 -1.94 0.79
N LEU A 196 6.55 -0.84 0.03
CA LEU A 196 7.25 0.40 0.38
C LEU A 196 6.75 1.01 1.69
N TRP A 197 5.50 0.73 2.10
CA TRP A 197 5.02 1.09 3.44
C TRP A 197 5.95 0.58 4.56
N ARG A 198 6.54 -0.61 4.40
CA ARG A 198 7.36 -1.30 5.41
C ARG A 198 8.68 -0.60 5.75
N VAL A 199 9.18 0.29 4.87
CA VAL A 199 10.40 1.07 5.14
C VAL A 199 10.10 2.47 5.68
N THR A 200 8.81 2.84 5.80
CA THR A 200 8.45 4.11 6.41
C THR A 200 8.63 4.06 7.92
N TYR A 201 8.77 5.24 8.54
CA TYR A 201 8.87 5.33 10.00
C TYR A 201 7.68 4.65 10.69
N ILE A 202 6.46 4.87 10.18
CA ILE A 202 5.22 4.31 10.74
C ILE A 202 5.19 2.80 10.54
N GLY A 203 5.49 2.31 9.34
CA GLY A 203 5.47 0.88 9.06
C GLY A 203 6.45 0.10 9.94
N MET A 204 7.67 0.62 10.11
CA MET A 204 8.66 0.02 11.00
C MET A 204 8.26 0.14 12.48
N MET A 205 7.73 1.28 12.92
CA MET A 205 7.26 1.45 14.31
C MET A 205 6.07 0.53 14.64
N THR A 206 5.16 0.27 13.70
CA THR A 206 4.08 -0.71 13.87
C THR A 206 4.63 -2.11 14.12
N GLU A 207 5.66 -2.53 13.36
CA GLU A 207 6.30 -3.83 13.59
C GLU A 207 7.10 -3.88 14.90
N VAL A 208 7.75 -2.78 15.29
CA VAL A 208 8.38 -2.63 16.61
C VAL A 208 7.33 -2.78 17.72
N GLU A 209 6.19 -2.12 17.62
CA GLU A 209 5.10 -2.19 18.60
C GLU A 209 4.57 -3.62 18.74
N ARG A 210 4.26 -4.27 17.60
CA ARG A 210 3.81 -5.67 17.57
C ARG A 210 4.83 -6.61 18.23
N SER A 211 6.12 -6.36 18.04
CA SER A 211 7.18 -7.19 18.63
C SER A 211 7.24 -7.12 20.16
N LYS A 212 6.64 -6.10 20.81
CA LYS A 212 6.59 -6.00 22.28
C LYS A 212 5.81 -7.13 22.94
N MET A 213 4.96 -7.83 22.20
CA MET A 213 4.26 -9.02 22.68
C MET A 213 5.16 -10.27 22.68
N SER A 214 6.36 -10.20 22.09
CA SER A 214 7.32 -11.29 22.05
C SER A 214 8.31 -11.24 23.23
N ASP A 215 9.01 -12.35 23.46
CA ASP A 215 10.04 -12.43 24.52
C ASP A 215 11.30 -11.60 24.19
N LYS A 216 11.44 -11.15 22.94
CA LYS A 216 12.54 -10.29 22.48
C LYS A 216 12.01 -9.17 21.57
N PRO A 217 11.46 -8.09 22.16
CA PRO A 217 11.04 -6.91 21.41
C PRO A 217 12.19 -6.33 20.59
N LYS A 218 11.89 -5.85 19.39
CA LYS A 218 12.88 -5.26 18.49
C LYS A 218 13.01 -3.77 18.72
N THR A 219 14.19 -3.27 18.46
CA THR A 219 14.45 -1.86 18.21
C THR A 219 14.05 -1.48 16.77
N LEU A 220 13.92 -0.17 16.50
CA LEU A 220 13.69 0.31 15.14
C LEU A 220 14.86 -0.06 14.22
N GLU A 221 16.08 0.01 14.74
CA GLU A 221 17.31 -0.32 14.01
C GLU A 221 17.35 -1.80 13.59
N GLU A 222 16.93 -2.72 14.46
CA GLU A 222 16.82 -4.14 14.14
C GLU A 222 15.72 -4.43 13.10
N GLU A 223 14.58 -3.73 13.18
CA GLU A 223 13.53 -3.87 12.17
C GLU A 223 13.99 -3.28 10.83
N ALA A 224 14.70 -2.15 10.82
CA ALA A 224 15.29 -1.57 9.62
C ALA A 224 16.28 -2.53 8.94
N GLU A 225 17.15 -3.19 9.70
CA GLU A 225 18.09 -4.19 9.17
C GLU A 225 17.35 -5.39 8.54
N LYS A 226 16.33 -5.91 9.25
CA LYS A 226 15.49 -7.00 8.74
C LYS A 226 14.77 -6.61 7.43
N THR A 227 14.20 -5.41 7.39
CA THR A 227 13.49 -4.91 6.21
C THR A 227 14.46 -4.72 5.04
N THR A 228 15.65 -4.13 5.28
CA THR A 228 16.70 -3.99 4.26
C THR A 228 17.06 -5.32 3.61
N LYS A 229 17.30 -6.37 4.43
CA LYS A 229 17.59 -7.72 3.93
C LYS A 229 16.47 -8.29 3.08
N SER A 230 15.22 -7.94 3.35
CA SER A 230 14.07 -8.40 2.55
C SER A 230 14.03 -7.71 1.20
N PHE A 231 14.26 -6.39 1.17
CA PHE A 231 14.26 -5.57 -0.05
C PHE A 231 15.40 -5.89 -1.02
N GLN A 232 16.51 -6.46 -0.53
CA GLN A 232 17.62 -6.93 -1.35
C GLN A 232 17.39 -8.29 -2.01
N LYS A 233 16.34 -9.04 -1.63
CA LYS A 233 16.07 -10.35 -2.20
C LYS A 233 15.61 -10.20 -3.66
N PRO A 234 16.19 -10.97 -4.60
CA PRO A 234 15.72 -11.00 -5.99
C PRO A 234 14.23 -11.31 -6.07
N GLY A 235 13.49 -10.52 -6.87
CA GLY A 235 12.05 -10.68 -7.05
C GLY A 235 11.18 -10.21 -5.87
N PHE A 236 11.76 -9.62 -4.82
CA PHE A 236 10.98 -9.05 -3.73
C PHE A 236 10.26 -7.77 -4.16
N LEU A 237 10.98 -6.86 -4.82
CA LEU A 237 10.39 -5.72 -5.54
C LEU A 237 10.39 -5.99 -7.04
N TYR A 238 9.38 -5.45 -7.72
CA TYR A 238 9.24 -5.49 -9.17
C TYR A 238 10.21 -4.54 -9.85
N SER A 239 10.26 -3.29 -9.36
CA SER A 239 11.02 -2.22 -9.99
C SER A 239 12.31 -1.88 -9.22
N PRO A 240 13.44 -1.68 -9.91
CA PRO A 240 14.64 -1.12 -9.28
C PRO A 240 14.42 0.32 -8.79
N ILE A 241 13.42 1.02 -9.33
CA ILE A 241 13.03 2.35 -8.86
C ILE A 241 12.44 2.26 -7.46
N SER A 242 11.58 1.28 -7.21
CA SER A 242 11.03 0.99 -5.88
C SER A 242 12.14 0.65 -4.89
N ALA A 243 13.19 -0.06 -5.31
CA ALA A 243 14.31 -0.39 -4.43
C ALA A 243 15.08 0.86 -3.97
N GLU A 244 15.28 1.82 -4.88
CA GLU A 244 15.93 3.08 -4.53
C GLU A 244 15.03 3.99 -3.69
N MET A 245 13.71 4.07 -3.99
CA MET A 245 12.75 4.74 -3.11
C MET A 245 12.77 4.15 -1.70
N ALA A 246 12.86 2.82 -1.60
CA ALA A 246 12.90 2.13 -0.33
C ALA A 246 14.15 2.50 0.49
N ARG A 247 15.31 2.57 -0.18
CA ARG A 247 16.57 3.00 0.44
C ARG A 247 16.46 4.43 1.00
N ILE A 248 15.94 5.36 0.19
CA ILE A 248 15.78 6.77 0.58
C ILE A 248 14.82 6.89 1.77
N GLU A 249 13.69 6.20 1.76
CA GLU A 249 12.72 6.25 2.88
C GLU A 249 13.24 5.63 4.16
N LEU A 250 13.99 4.52 4.05
CA LEU A 250 14.62 3.91 5.20
C LEU A 250 15.61 4.86 5.88
N GLU A 251 16.47 5.52 5.11
CA GLU A 251 17.42 6.52 5.61
C GLU A 251 16.71 7.71 6.25
N ASN A 252 15.64 8.18 5.62
CA ASN A 252 14.81 9.26 6.12
C ASN A 252 14.13 8.89 7.46
N ALA A 253 13.53 7.70 7.55
CA ALA A 253 12.88 7.20 8.76
C ALA A 253 13.85 7.03 9.94
N LEU A 254 15.04 6.49 9.69
CA LEU A 254 16.10 6.37 10.69
C LEU A 254 16.64 7.73 11.14
N SER A 255 16.76 8.68 10.22
CA SER A 255 17.19 10.05 10.54
C SER A 255 16.16 10.77 11.42
N TYR A 256 14.88 10.67 11.07
CA TYR A 256 13.79 11.22 11.88
C TYR A 256 13.76 10.62 13.29
N HIS A 257 13.93 9.30 13.42
CA HIS A 257 13.96 8.61 14.71
C HIS A 257 15.06 9.11 15.65
N LYS A 258 16.25 9.39 15.10
CA LYS A 258 17.38 9.92 15.87
C LYS A 258 17.11 11.32 16.43
N VAL A 259 16.35 12.14 15.70
CA VAL A 259 16.01 13.52 16.11
C VAL A 259 14.87 13.53 17.15
N LYS A 260 13.98 12.52 17.12
CA LYS A 260 12.86 12.40 18.06
C LYS A 260 13.26 11.84 19.43
N ARG A 261 14.31 11.02 19.49
CA ARG A 261 14.89 10.47 20.74
C ARG A 261 15.64 11.54 21.52
#